data_AF-A0A9D6YTJ8-F1
#
_entry.id   AF-A0A9D6YTJ8-F1
#
_cell.length_a   1.000
_cell.length_b   1.000
_cell.length_c   1.000
_cell.angle_alpha   90.00
_cell.angle_beta   90.00
_cell.angle_gamma   90.00
#
_symmetry.space_group_name_H-M   'P 1'
#
loop_
_entity.id
_entity.type
_entity.pdbx_description
1 polymer ?
#
loop_
_entity_poly.entity_id
_entity_poly.type
_entity_poly.pdbx_seq_one_letter_code
_entity_poly.pdbx_strand_id
1 'polypeptide(L)'
;MPEQVLQFAAATARRQGVCADEALLAEGLVCEDVFYRALAKHLNVEFIDSPVDVSASGVATAECGYARVRDPSSGYLWLFAPSGSGVFRLMSARRAARGRPLFAITTRTRFLEAVRRADPASVARDAAFLVERVDRDLCARGGLRRGQMGLLLVALIGLAASLYTPFFFLRLASALLLAGAFFCGVFLRLFACAASFQRSADAEPLESEAQLPIYTIVLALY
;
A
#
# COMPACT_ATOMS: atom_id res chain seq x y z
N MET A 1 30.72 -6.39 -13.52
CA MET A 1 30.18 -6.54 -12.15
C MET A 1 31.11 -7.48 -11.40
N PRO A 2 31.64 -7.10 -10.22
CA PRO A 2 32.55 -7.96 -9.47
C PRO A 2 31.79 -9.18 -8.95
N GLU A 3 32.32 -10.38 -9.17
CA GLU A 3 31.70 -11.67 -8.80
C GLU A 3 31.37 -11.77 -7.30
N GLN A 4 32.20 -11.13 -6.47
CA GLN A 4 32.03 -11.05 -5.02
C GLN A 4 30.72 -10.36 -4.60
N VAL A 5 30.26 -9.35 -5.34
CA VAL A 5 29.02 -8.62 -5.05
C VAL A 5 27.79 -9.50 -5.28
N LEU A 6 27.83 -10.34 -6.33
CA LEU A 6 26.76 -11.30 -6.62
C LEU A 6 26.70 -12.42 -5.58
N GLN A 7 27.87 -12.91 -5.13
CA GLN A 7 27.95 -13.92 -4.08
C GLN A 7 27.42 -13.41 -2.73
N PHE A 8 27.75 -12.16 -2.37
CA PHE A 8 27.23 -11.51 -1.18
C PHE A 8 25.70 -11.38 -1.24
N ALA A 9 25.16 -10.82 -2.32
CA ALA A 9 23.72 -10.66 -2.46
C ALA A 9 22.96 -12.00 -2.48
N ALA A 10 23.52 -13.03 -3.10
CA ALA A 10 22.93 -14.37 -3.07
C ALA A 10 22.93 -14.99 -1.66
N ALA A 11 23.95 -14.72 -0.84
CA ALA A 11 23.99 -15.15 0.54
C ALA A 11 22.97 -14.40 1.42
N THR A 12 22.86 -13.08 1.25
CA THR A 12 21.87 -12.24 1.91
C THR A 12 20.43 -12.65 1.56
N ALA A 13 20.17 -12.88 0.26
CA ALA A 13 18.89 -13.36 -0.24
C ALA A 13 18.45 -14.69 0.41
N ARG A 14 19.38 -15.66 0.54
CA ARG A 14 19.10 -16.93 1.23
C ARG A 14 18.79 -16.75 2.71
N ARG A 15 19.47 -15.82 3.38
CA ARG A 15 19.22 -15.54 4.81
C ARG A 15 17.87 -14.86 5.04
N GLN A 16 17.48 -13.98 4.12
CA GLN A 16 16.24 -13.20 4.20
C GLN A 16 15.03 -13.88 3.53
N GLY A 17 15.24 -14.99 2.81
CA GLY A 17 14.18 -15.67 2.07
C GLY A 17 13.68 -14.90 0.84
N VAL A 18 14.43 -13.89 0.38
CA VAL A 18 14.09 -13.05 -0.78
C VAL A 18 14.87 -13.48 -2.02
N CYS A 19 14.49 -12.96 -3.19
CA CYS A 19 15.24 -13.26 -4.41
C CYS A 19 16.54 -12.43 -4.49
N ALA A 20 17.56 -12.93 -5.21
CA ALA A 20 18.86 -12.27 -5.28
C ALA A 20 18.82 -10.89 -5.95
N ASP A 21 17.88 -10.67 -6.88
CA ASP A 21 17.62 -9.37 -7.50
C ASP A 21 17.03 -8.37 -6.50
N GLU A 22 16.11 -8.81 -5.64
CA GLU A 22 15.54 -7.97 -4.57
C GLU A 22 16.63 -7.58 -3.56
N ALA A 23 17.48 -8.52 -3.15
CA ALA A 23 18.61 -8.23 -2.27
C ALA A 23 19.62 -7.26 -2.92
N LEU A 24 19.94 -7.41 -4.21
CA LEU A 24 20.86 -6.50 -4.92
C LEU A 24 20.33 -5.07 -4.99
N LEU A 25 19.02 -4.91 -5.22
CA LEU A 25 18.38 -3.61 -5.31
C LEU A 25 18.17 -2.98 -3.92
N ALA A 26 17.75 -3.77 -2.93
CA ALA A 26 17.51 -3.30 -1.56
C ALA A 26 18.80 -2.88 -0.84
N GLU A 27 19.90 -3.61 -1.04
CA GLU A 27 21.21 -3.28 -0.49
C GLU A 27 21.93 -2.15 -1.27
N GLY A 28 21.30 -1.61 -2.34
CA GLY A 28 21.87 -0.54 -3.16
C GLY A 28 23.14 -0.94 -3.93
N LEU A 29 23.44 -2.24 -4.02
CA LEU A 29 24.64 -2.77 -4.67
C LEU A 29 24.62 -2.55 -6.19
N VAL A 30 23.44 -2.39 -6.77
CA VAL A 30 23.22 -2.08 -8.18
C VAL A 30 22.13 -1.02 -8.31
N CYS A 31 22.39 0.04 -9.06
CA CYS A 31 21.36 1.01 -9.42
C CYS A 31 20.24 0.34 -10.23
N GLU A 32 19.00 0.70 -9.92
CA GLU A 32 17.81 0.16 -10.56
C GLU A 32 17.88 0.25 -12.10
N ASP A 33 18.26 1.41 -12.64
CA ASP A 33 18.41 1.62 -14.08
C ASP A 33 19.43 0.65 -14.72
N VAL A 34 20.54 0.37 -14.03
CA VAL A 34 21.59 -0.53 -14.53
C VAL A 34 21.08 -1.96 -14.54
N PHE A 35 20.37 -2.37 -13.49
CA PHE A 35 19.77 -3.70 -13.39
C PHE A 35 18.74 -3.93 -14.49
N TYR A 36 17.74 -3.05 -14.62
CA TYR A 36 16.67 -3.24 -15.61
C TYR A 36 17.16 -3.07 -17.05
N ARG A 37 18.15 -2.20 -17.30
CA ARG A 37 18.80 -2.10 -18.62
C ARG A 37 19.58 -3.37 -18.96
N ALA A 38 20.27 -3.99 -17.99
CA ALA A 38 20.93 -5.27 -18.18
C ALA A 38 19.91 -6.41 -18.42
N LEU A 39 18.80 -6.41 -17.69
CA LEU A 39 17.70 -7.37 -17.85
C LEU A 39 17.05 -7.26 -19.24
N ALA A 40 16.78 -6.04 -19.72
CA ALA A 40 16.23 -5.80 -21.04
C ALA A 40 17.16 -6.29 -22.15
N LYS A 41 18.48 -6.02 -22.02
CA LYS A 41 19.50 -6.56 -22.93
C LYS A 41 19.54 -8.09 -22.91
N HIS A 42 19.47 -8.71 -21.73
CA HIS A 42 19.47 -10.16 -21.60
C HIS A 42 18.25 -10.82 -22.26
N LEU A 43 17.08 -10.17 -22.17
CA LEU A 43 15.83 -10.67 -22.76
C LEU A 43 15.64 -10.28 -24.23
N ASN A 44 16.54 -9.46 -24.76
CA ASN A 44 16.48 -8.85 -26.10
C ASN A 44 15.14 -8.11 -26.31
N VAL A 45 14.81 -7.24 -25.37
CA VAL A 45 13.61 -6.38 -25.35
C VAL A 45 14.00 -4.92 -25.19
N GLU A 46 13.10 -4.02 -25.54
CA GLU A 46 13.31 -2.59 -25.41
C GLU A 46 13.27 -2.15 -23.93
N PHE A 47 14.22 -1.31 -23.53
CA PHE A 47 14.22 -0.63 -22.24
C PHE A 47 13.70 0.79 -22.42
N ILE A 48 12.62 1.12 -21.71
CA ILE A 48 12.01 2.44 -21.80
C ILE A 48 12.45 3.29 -20.62
N ASP A 49 13.16 4.35 -20.95
CA ASP A 49 13.66 5.35 -20.00
C ASP A 49 12.74 6.58 -19.90
N SER A 50 11.84 6.76 -20.87
CA SER A 50 10.90 7.86 -20.93
C SER A 50 9.60 7.55 -20.17
N PRO A 51 8.86 8.58 -19.73
CA PRO A 51 7.53 8.38 -19.17
C PRO A 51 6.60 7.77 -20.21
N VAL A 52 5.95 6.66 -19.85
CA VAL A 52 4.94 5.97 -20.67
C VAL A 52 3.58 6.07 -20.00
N ASP A 53 2.54 6.23 -20.82
CA ASP A 53 1.16 6.16 -20.37
C ASP A 53 0.66 4.72 -20.42
N VAL A 54 0.26 4.22 -19.26
CA VAL A 54 -0.35 2.89 -19.11
C VAL A 54 -1.87 3.02 -18.97
N SER A 55 -2.58 1.96 -19.30
CA SER A 55 -4.01 1.86 -18.97
C SER A 55 -4.19 1.70 -17.47
N ALA A 56 -5.31 2.20 -16.93
CA ALA A 56 -5.71 1.91 -15.56
C ALA A 56 -5.72 0.38 -15.35
N SER A 57 -4.85 -0.09 -14.47
CA SER A 57 -4.59 -1.50 -14.22
C SER A 57 -4.96 -1.78 -12.77
N GLY A 58 -5.58 -2.92 -12.48
CA GLY A 58 -5.97 -3.27 -11.11
C GLY A 58 -4.75 -3.43 -10.20
N VAL A 59 -4.96 -3.27 -8.89
CA VAL A 59 -3.90 -3.37 -7.86
C VAL A 59 -3.08 -4.66 -8.01
N ALA A 60 -3.73 -5.80 -8.24
CA ALA A 60 -3.07 -7.09 -8.42
C ALA A 60 -2.08 -7.12 -9.60
N THR A 61 -2.40 -6.44 -10.70
CA THR A 61 -1.52 -6.35 -11.88
C THR A 61 -0.33 -5.41 -11.63
N ALA A 62 -0.55 -4.31 -10.90
CA ALA A 62 0.51 -3.41 -10.48
C ALA A 62 1.49 -4.09 -9.50
N GLU A 63 0.99 -4.87 -8.55
CA GLU A 63 1.79 -5.67 -7.63
C GLU A 63 2.65 -6.68 -8.37
N CYS A 64 2.08 -7.40 -9.34
CA CYS A 64 2.82 -8.33 -10.18
C CYS A 64 3.80 -7.67 -11.18
N GLY A 65 3.77 -6.34 -11.30
CA GLY A 65 4.72 -5.57 -12.10
C GLY A 65 4.51 -5.64 -13.59
N TYR A 66 3.25 -5.67 -14.04
CA TYR A 66 2.92 -5.52 -15.45
C TYR A 66 1.67 -4.67 -15.65
N ALA A 67 1.65 -3.88 -16.71
CA ALA A 67 0.52 -3.04 -17.10
C ALA A 67 0.43 -2.97 -18.63
N ARG A 68 -0.78 -2.75 -19.16
CA ARG A 68 -0.97 -2.57 -20.59
C ARG A 68 -0.66 -1.13 -20.97
N VAL A 69 0.04 -0.94 -22.08
CA VAL A 69 0.35 0.39 -22.62
C VAL A 69 -0.90 0.96 -23.27
N ARG A 70 -1.16 2.25 -23.05
CA ARG A 70 -2.36 2.93 -23.58
C ARG A 70 -2.24 3.14 -25.09
N ASP A 71 -1.05 3.51 -25.55
CA ASP A 71 -0.77 3.76 -26.96
C ASP A 71 -0.37 2.45 -27.68
N PRO A 72 -1.15 1.96 -28.66
CA PRO A 72 -0.80 0.79 -29.44
C PRO A 72 0.24 1.06 -30.55
N SER A 73 0.58 2.32 -30.83
CA SER A 73 1.52 2.69 -31.90
C SER A 73 3.00 2.50 -31.52
N SER A 74 3.28 2.29 -30.24
CA SER A 74 4.64 2.17 -29.70
C SER A 74 5.34 0.84 -30.02
N GLY A 75 4.68 -0.11 -30.69
CA GLY A 75 5.28 -1.40 -31.09
C GLY A 75 5.35 -2.45 -29.96
N TYR A 76 4.91 -2.10 -28.75
CA TYR A 76 4.77 -2.98 -27.60
C TYR A 76 3.41 -2.75 -26.92
N LEU A 77 2.78 -3.82 -26.45
CA LEU A 77 1.45 -3.79 -25.83
C LEU A 77 1.53 -3.76 -24.30
N TRP A 78 2.62 -4.27 -23.73
CA TRP A 78 2.79 -4.46 -22.29
C TRP A 78 4.06 -3.81 -21.78
N LEU A 79 3.94 -3.17 -20.63
CA LEU A 79 5.04 -2.62 -19.86
C LEU A 79 5.28 -3.50 -18.64
N PHE A 80 6.52 -3.96 -18.46
CA PHE A 80 6.93 -4.84 -17.37
C PHE A 80 7.99 -4.16 -16.49
N ALA A 81 7.78 -4.27 -15.18
CA ALA A 81 8.77 -3.98 -14.14
C ALA A 81 8.68 -5.09 -13.06
N PRO A 82 9.13 -6.31 -13.40
CA PRO A 82 9.04 -7.47 -12.51
C PRO A 82 10.00 -7.32 -11.33
N SER A 83 9.61 -7.87 -10.18
CA SER A 83 10.46 -8.00 -9.00
C SER A 83 10.46 -9.46 -8.51
N GLY A 84 11.60 -9.88 -7.98
CA GLY A 84 11.80 -11.19 -7.36
C GLY A 84 11.43 -12.35 -8.27
N SER A 85 10.51 -13.20 -7.82
CA SER A 85 10.05 -14.37 -8.58
C SER A 85 9.44 -14.02 -9.95
N GLY A 86 8.96 -12.77 -10.11
CA GLY A 86 8.45 -12.26 -11.38
C GLY A 86 9.51 -12.21 -12.48
N VAL A 87 10.77 -11.96 -12.13
CA VAL A 87 11.89 -11.92 -13.08
C VAL A 87 12.11 -13.30 -13.69
N PHE A 88 12.09 -14.35 -12.86
CA PHE A 88 12.21 -15.74 -13.30
C PHE A 88 11.05 -16.18 -14.19
N ARG A 89 9.82 -15.78 -13.83
CA ARG A 89 8.64 -16.05 -14.67
C ARG A 89 8.76 -15.36 -16.03
N LEU A 90 9.20 -14.11 -16.06
CA LEU A 90 9.40 -13.37 -17.31
C LEU A 90 10.48 -14.01 -18.19
N MET A 91 11.61 -14.43 -17.60
CA MET A 91 12.65 -15.17 -18.32
C MET A 91 12.12 -16.48 -18.92
N SER A 92 11.33 -17.22 -18.15
CA SER A 92 10.72 -18.49 -18.57
C SER A 92 9.72 -18.28 -19.72
N ALA A 93 8.85 -17.27 -19.58
CA ALA A 93 7.88 -16.88 -20.60
C ALA A 93 8.57 -16.43 -21.89
N ARG A 94 9.67 -15.67 -21.79
CA ARG A 94 10.45 -15.23 -22.95
C ARG A 94 11.09 -16.41 -23.70
N ARG A 95 11.62 -17.40 -22.97
CA ARG A 95 12.19 -18.63 -23.58
C ARG A 95 11.13 -19.47 -24.30
N ALA A 96 9.91 -19.51 -23.75
CA ALA A 96 8.79 -20.24 -24.37
C ALA A 96 8.19 -19.49 -25.58
N ALA A 97 8.22 -18.15 -25.58
CA ALA A 97 7.69 -17.33 -26.64
C ALA A 97 8.57 -17.34 -27.91
N ARG A 98 8.10 -18.00 -28.97
CA ARG A 98 8.70 -17.95 -30.31
C ARG A 98 8.16 -16.74 -31.07
N GLY A 99 8.86 -15.60 -31.01
CA GLY A 99 8.46 -14.39 -31.75
C GLY A 99 9.12 -13.10 -31.27
N ARG A 100 8.71 -11.99 -31.90
CA ARG A 100 9.06 -10.64 -31.46
C ARG A 100 8.35 -10.36 -30.13
N PRO A 101 9.07 -9.87 -29.10
CA PRO A 101 8.46 -9.54 -27.83
C PRO A 101 7.54 -8.33 -28.00
N LEU A 102 6.25 -8.48 -27.67
CA LEU A 102 5.27 -7.39 -27.65
C LEU A 102 5.26 -6.66 -26.30
N PHE A 103 6.41 -6.64 -25.62
CA PHE A 103 6.54 -6.05 -24.31
C PHE A 103 7.87 -5.33 -24.15
N ALA A 104 7.87 -4.30 -23.32
CA ALA A 104 9.03 -3.51 -22.99
C ALA A 104 9.25 -3.53 -21.47
N ILE A 105 10.50 -3.28 -21.06
CA ILE A 105 10.91 -3.25 -19.66
C ILE A 105 11.20 -1.81 -19.26
N THR A 106 10.78 -1.45 -18.05
CA THR A 106 11.16 -0.17 -17.41
C THR A 106 11.52 -0.43 -15.95
N THR A 107 11.95 0.60 -15.24
CA THR A 107 12.22 0.52 -13.80
C THR A 107 10.93 0.41 -13.00
N ARG A 108 11.00 -0.22 -11.83
CA ARG A 108 9.88 -0.32 -10.88
C ARG A 108 9.40 1.05 -10.46
N THR A 109 10.33 1.97 -10.20
CA THR A 109 9.99 3.35 -9.83
C THR A 109 9.16 4.04 -10.92
N ARG A 110 9.62 4.03 -12.19
CA ARG A 110 8.88 4.64 -13.32
C ARG A 110 7.57 3.93 -13.62
N PHE A 111 7.54 2.60 -13.48
CA PHE A 111 6.31 1.82 -13.62
C PHE A 111 5.25 2.24 -12.61
N LEU A 112 5.62 2.34 -11.32
CA LEU A 112 4.68 2.75 -10.27
C LEU A 112 4.20 4.18 -10.48
N GLU A 113 5.06 5.09 -10.93
CA GLU A 113 4.65 6.44 -11.32
C GLU A 113 3.66 6.45 -12.48
N ALA A 114 3.89 5.63 -13.52
CA ALA A 114 2.97 5.50 -14.66
C ALA A 114 1.61 4.94 -14.21
N VAL A 115 1.59 3.92 -13.35
CA VAL A 115 0.35 3.35 -12.78
C VAL A 115 -0.39 4.40 -11.94
N ARG A 116 0.32 5.15 -11.08
CA ARG A 116 -0.28 6.21 -10.27
C ARG A 116 -0.89 7.33 -11.12
N ARG A 117 -0.24 7.69 -12.23
CA ARG A 117 -0.78 8.66 -13.20
C ARG A 117 -2.02 8.14 -13.93
N ALA A 118 -2.10 6.83 -14.17
CA ALA A 118 -3.22 6.22 -14.89
C ALA A 118 -4.52 6.14 -14.07
N ASP A 119 -4.44 6.02 -12.74
CA ASP A 119 -5.61 5.96 -11.85
C ASP A 119 -5.36 6.65 -10.49
N PRO A 120 -5.41 7.99 -10.43
CA PRO A 120 -5.21 8.73 -9.18
C PRO A 120 -6.30 8.44 -8.13
N ALA A 121 -7.50 8.02 -8.57
CA ALA A 121 -8.65 7.78 -7.69
C ALA A 121 -8.59 6.42 -6.98
N SER A 122 -8.01 5.38 -7.59
CA SER A 122 -7.72 4.14 -6.85
C SER A 122 -6.59 4.33 -5.86
N VAL A 123 -5.52 5.05 -6.21
CA VAL A 123 -4.40 5.33 -5.29
C VAL A 123 -4.88 6.05 -4.02
N ALA A 124 -5.76 7.05 -4.16
CA ALA A 124 -6.34 7.74 -3.01
C ALA A 124 -7.21 6.82 -2.12
N ARG A 125 -7.96 5.89 -2.74
CA ARG A 125 -8.74 4.90 -2.01
C ARG A 125 -7.83 3.87 -1.32
N ASP A 126 -6.86 3.33 -2.03
CA ASP A 126 -5.92 2.35 -1.47
C ASP A 126 -5.10 2.95 -0.33
N ALA A 127 -4.67 4.21 -0.42
CA ALA A 127 -4.03 4.92 0.68
C ALA A 127 -4.96 5.05 1.90
N ALA A 128 -6.26 5.31 1.69
CA ALA A 128 -7.23 5.41 2.77
C ALA A 128 -7.56 4.06 3.43
N PHE A 129 -7.43 2.95 2.70
CA PHE A 129 -7.78 1.60 3.17
C PHE A 129 -6.57 0.70 3.47
N LEU A 130 -5.34 1.19 3.27
CA LEU A 130 -4.11 0.44 3.54
C LEU A 130 -3.99 0.07 5.02
N VAL A 131 -4.39 0.97 5.93
CA VAL A 131 -4.41 0.69 7.38
C VAL A 131 -5.43 -0.38 7.74
N GLU A 132 -6.60 -0.39 7.09
CA GLU A 132 -7.66 -1.40 7.31
C GLU A 132 -7.26 -2.79 6.81
N ARG A 133 -6.39 -2.86 5.80
CA ARG A 133 -5.86 -4.13 5.27
C ARG A 133 -4.69 -4.68 6.07
N VAL A 134 -3.82 -3.81 6.59
CA VAL A 134 -2.61 -4.21 7.31
C VAL A 134 -2.95 -4.62 8.74
N ASP A 135 -3.85 -3.91 9.42
CA ASP A 135 -4.29 -4.29 10.75
C ASP A 135 -5.74 -3.85 11.00
N ARG A 136 -6.63 -4.84 11.02
CA ARG A 136 -8.06 -4.61 11.21
C ARG A 136 -8.38 -4.15 12.63
N ASP A 137 -7.53 -4.46 13.60
CA ASP A 137 -7.73 -4.10 15.02
C ASP A 137 -7.34 -2.64 15.30
N LEU A 138 -6.50 -2.04 14.44
CA LEU A 138 -6.22 -0.59 14.43
C LEU A 138 -7.35 0.24 13.78
N CYS A 139 -8.31 -0.41 13.13
CA CYS A 139 -9.44 0.26 12.49
C CYS A 139 -10.69 0.31 13.38
N ALA A 140 -10.90 1.45 14.03
CA ALA A 140 -12.10 1.75 14.84
C ALA A 140 -13.45 1.65 14.08
N ARG A 141 -13.43 1.48 12.76
CA ARG A 141 -14.63 1.40 11.90
C ARG A 141 -15.25 -0.01 11.83
N GLY A 142 -14.52 -1.05 12.24
CA GLY A 142 -14.97 -2.45 12.12
C GLY A 142 -16.12 -2.86 13.07
N GLY A 143 -16.38 -2.08 14.13
CA GLY A 143 -17.27 -2.50 15.21
C GLY A 143 -18.77 -2.25 15.01
N LEU A 144 -19.18 -1.31 14.14
CA LEU A 144 -20.60 -0.96 14.01
C LEU A 144 -21.23 -1.53 12.73
N ARG A 145 -22.10 -2.53 12.88
CA ARG A 145 -22.92 -3.06 11.79
C ARG A 145 -23.80 -1.94 11.23
N ARG A 146 -23.89 -1.80 9.90
CA ARG A 146 -24.69 -0.77 9.20
C ARG A 146 -26.13 -0.64 9.73
N GLY A 147 -26.75 -1.75 10.16
CA GLY A 147 -28.07 -1.76 10.79
C GLY A 147 -28.13 -1.12 12.18
N GLN A 148 -27.08 -1.27 13.00
CA GLN A 148 -26.99 -0.63 14.31
C GLN A 148 -26.79 0.88 14.17
N MET A 149 -26.03 1.32 13.15
CA MET A 149 -25.86 2.74 12.85
C MET A 149 -27.20 3.41 12.49
N GLY A 150 -28.02 2.75 11.66
CA GLY A 150 -29.36 3.24 11.30
C GLY A 150 -30.31 3.34 12.50
N LEU A 151 -30.35 2.29 13.33
CA LEU A 151 -31.17 2.28 14.55
C LEU A 151 -30.76 3.40 15.53
N LEU A 152 -29.45 3.60 15.71
CA LEU A 152 -28.91 4.64 16.58
C LEU A 152 -29.28 6.04 16.09
N LEU A 153 -29.24 6.26 14.76
CA LEU A 153 -29.57 7.54 14.15
C LEU A 153 -31.06 7.86 14.31
N VAL A 154 -31.94 6.87 14.11
CA VAL A 154 -33.38 7.01 14.32
C VAL A 154 -33.70 7.27 15.80
N ALA A 155 -33.04 6.56 16.72
CA ALA A 155 -33.19 6.79 18.16
C ALA A 155 -32.76 8.21 18.55
N LEU A 156 -31.64 8.71 17.99
CA LEU A 156 -31.15 10.07 18.25
C LEU A 156 -32.13 11.14 17.73
N ILE A 157 -32.65 10.96 16.52
CA ILE A 157 -33.65 11.87 15.92
C ILE A 157 -34.94 11.86 16.73
N GLY A 158 -35.41 10.69 17.16
CA GLY A 158 -36.58 10.56 18.02
C GLY A 158 -36.39 11.25 19.38
N LEU A 159 -35.20 11.11 19.97
CA LEU A 159 -34.85 11.77 21.22
C LEU A 159 -34.78 13.31 21.06
N ALA A 160 -34.21 13.78 19.95
CA ALA A 160 -34.13 15.20 19.60
C ALA A 160 -35.52 15.80 19.30
N ALA A 161 -36.40 15.06 18.62
CA ALA A 161 -37.78 15.47 18.36
C ALA A 161 -38.61 15.55 19.65
N SER A 162 -38.36 14.64 20.61
CA SER A 162 -39.02 14.62 21.93
C SER A 162 -38.80 15.91 22.73
N LEU A 163 -37.69 16.63 22.52
CA LEU A 163 -37.41 17.92 23.16
C LEU A 163 -38.38 19.04 22.74
N TYR A 164 -39.07 18.91 21.60
CA TYR A 164 -40.04 19.89 21.10
C TYR A 164 -41.48 19.64 21.60
N THR A 165 -41.69 18.58 22.38
CA THR A 165 -43.02 18.20 22.90
C THR A 165 -43.39 19.08 24.11
N PRO A 166 -44.64 19.55 24.26
CA PRO A 166 -45.06 20.45 25.36
C PRO A 166 -45.06 19.81 26.76
N PHE A 167 -44.76 18.51 26.87
CA PHE A 167 -44.69 17.80 28.15
C PHE A 167 -43.32 17.99 28.81
N PHE A 168 -43.28 18.82 29.86
CA PHE A 168 -42.06 19.17 30.61
C PHE A 168 -41.25 17.95 31.08
N PHE A 169 -41.90 16.90 31.57
CA PHE A 169 -41.24 15.68 32.05
C PHE A 169 -40.53 14.90 30.92
N LEU A 170 -41.13 14.79 29.73
CA LEU A 170 -40.49 14.13 28.58
C LEU A 170 -39.28 14.93 28.09
N ARG A 171 -39.40 16.26 28.08
CA ARG A 171 -38.30 17.16 27.68
C ARG A 171 -37.12 17.08 28.65
N LEU A 172 -37.38 17.02 29.96
CA LEU A 172 -36.32 16.87 30.96
C LEU A 172 -35.65 15.49 30.87
N ALA A 173 -36.43 14.42 30.73
CA ALA A 173 -35.90 13.06 30.59
C ALA A 173 -35.04 12.90 29.33
N SER A 174 -35.50 13.41 28.18
CA SER A 174 -34.72 13.37 26.92
C SER A 174 -33.45 14.22 26.99
N ALA A 175 -33.51 15.41 27.57
CA ALA A 175 -32.33 16.25 27.80
C ALA A 175 -31.28 15.55 28.70
N LEU A 176 -31.72 14.89 29.78
CA LEU A 176 -30.83 14.15 30.68
C LEU A 176 -30.18 12.97 29.97
N LEU A 177 -30.95 12.24 29.16
CA LEU A 177 -30.48 11.07 28.42
C LEU A 177 -29.47 11.49 27.33
N LEU A 178 -29.73 12.59 26.63
CA LEU A 178 -28.81 13.15 25.64
C LEU A 178 -27.53 13.68 26.29
N ALA A 179 -27.64 14.38 27.42
CA ALA A 179 -26.49 14.83 28.20
C ALA A 179 -25.65 13.64 28.68
N GLY A 180 -26.29 12.59 29.20
CA GLY A 180 -25.61 11.36 29.61
C GLY A 180 -24.88 10.66 28.45
N ALA A 181 -25.53 10.54 27.29
CA ALA A 181 -24.92 9.99 26.09
C ALA A 181 -23.73 10.85 25.60
N PHE A 182 -23.88 12.17 25.64
CA PHE A 182 -22.82 13.11 25.28
C PHE A 182 -21.61 12.98 26.21
N PHE A 183 -21.84 12.99 27.53
CA PHE A 183 -20.78 12.79 28.52
C PHE A 183 -20.10 11.42 28.35
N CYS A 184 -20.87 10.35 28.17
CA CYS A 184 -20.32 9.02 27.90
C CYS A 184 -19.42 9.02 26.66
N GLY A 185 -19.85 9.65 25.56
CA GLY A 185 -19.03 9.81 24.35
C GLY A 185 -17.76 10.63 24.57
N VAL A 186 -17.84 11.70 25.37
CA VAL A 186 -16.67 12.51 25.76
C VAL A 186 -15.69 11.69 26.59
N PHE A 187 -16.16 10.94 27.58
CA PHE A 187 -15.33 10.04 28.39
C PHE A 187 -14.69 8.95 27.55
N LEU A 188 -15.44 8.29 26.66
CA LEU A 188 -14.90 7.29 25.72
C LEU A 188 -13.78 7.87 24.85
N ARG A 189 -13.94 9.09 24.34
CA ARG A 189 -12.88 9.78 23.58
C ARG A 189 -11.67 10.10 24.45
N LEU A 190 -11.89 10.57 25.68
CA LEU A 190 -10.81 10.82 26.64
C LEU A 190 -10.04 9.54 26.98
N PHE A 191 -10.74 8.42 27.22
CA PHE A 191 -10.14 7.11 27.45
C PHE A 191 -9.43 6.58 26.21
N ALA A 192 -10.00 6.75 25.02
CA ALA A 192 -9.36 6.35 23.77
C ALA A 192 -8.08 7.17 23.50
N CYS A 193 -8.11 8.47 23.75
CA CYS A 193 -6.91 9.31 23.69
C CYS A 193 -5.88 8.87 24.73
N ALA A 194 -6.28 8.61 25.98
CA ALA A 194 -5.39 8.13 27.03
C ALA A 194 -4.78 6.74 26.70
N ALA A 195 -5.58 5.83 26.15
CA ALA A 195 -5.13 4.52 25.70
C ALA A 195 -4.21 4.62 24.46
N SER A 196 -4.45 5.58 23.57
CA SER A 196 -3.55 5.88 22.44
C SER A 196 -2.20 6.46 22.90
N PHE A 197 -2.12 7.05 24.10
CA PHE A 197 -0.86 7.46 24.71
C PHE A 197 -0.10 6.30 25.37
N GLN A 198 -0.76 5.16 25.58
CA GLN A 198 -0.10 3.92 26.00
C GLN A 198 0.71 3.40 24.80
N ARG A 199 1.95 3.88 24.75
CA ARG A 199 3.02 3.41 23.88
C ARG A 199 2.96 1.88 23.82
N SER A 200 2.82 1.30 22.63
CA SER A 200 2.80 -0.15 22.42
C SER A 200 3.89 -0.81 23.25
N ALA A 201 3.47 -1.55 24.28
CA ALA A 201 4.37 -2.29 25.17
C ALA A 201 5.03 -3.50 24.48
N ASP A 202 4.64 -3.78 23.24
CA ASP A 202 5.21 -4.84 22.39
C ASP A 202 6.43 -4.40 21.58
N ALA A 203 6.99 -3.22 21.85
CA ALA A 203 8.38 -2.98 21.50
C ALA A 203 9.24 -3.81 22.45
N GLU A 204 9.41 -5.10 22.16
CA GLU A 204 10.54 -5.88 22.67
C GLU A 204 11.78 -4.99 22.54
N PRO A 205 12.53 -4.73 23.63
CA PRO A 205 13.74 -3.97 23.53
C PRO A 205 14.69 -4.75 22.61
N LEU A 206 14.93 -4.22 21.40
CA LEU A 206 15.94 -4.74 20.49
C LEU A 206 17.28 -4.72 21.22
N GLU A 207 17.76 -5.88 21.67
CA GLU A 207 18.98 -6.02 22.46
C GLU A 207 20.28 -5.69 21.68
N SER A 208 20.17 -5.30 20.40
CA SER A 208 21.32 -4.99 19.56
C SER A 208 20.99 -3.99 18.46
N GLU A 209 21.70 -2.86 18.43
CA GLU A 209 21.66 -1.87 17.33
C GLU A 209 21.94 -2.50 15.95
N ALA A 210 22.60 -3.66 15.91
CA ALA A 210 22.96 -4.35 14.66
C ALA A 210 21.79 -5.07 13.97
N GLN A 211 20.61 -5.15 14.60
CA GLN A 211 19.41 -5.78 14.03
C GLN A 211 18.35 -4.77 13.56
N LEU A 212 18.57 -3.46 13.71
CA LEU A 212 17.63 -2.48 13.17
C LEU A 212 17.68 -2.49 11.63
N PRO A 213 16.54 -2.68 10.95
CA PRO A 213 16.44 -2.35 9.53
C PRO A 213 16.81 -0.89 9.30
N ILE A 214 17.52 -0.60 8.21
CA ILE A 214 17.84 0.77 7.81
C ILE A 214 16.52 1.46 7.42
N TYR A 215 15.92 2.19 8.36
CA TYR A 215 14.73 2.99 8.08
C TYR A 215 15.15 4.34 7.51
N THR A 216 14.79 4.59 6.24
CA THR A 216 14.93 5.92 5.64
C THR A 216 13.71 6.75 6.01
N ILE A 217 13.89 7.75 6.87
CA ILE A 217 12.85 8.73 7.19
C ILE A 217 12.82 9.77 6.06
N VAL A 218 11.76 9.75 5.25
CA VAL A 218 11.52 10.79 4.24
C VAL A 218 10.82 11.97 4.89
N LEU A 219 11.59 13.00 5.26
CA LEU A 219 11.05 14.28 5.70
C LEU A 219 10.76 15.15 4.48
N ALA A 220 9.48 15.45 4.25
CA ALA A 220 9.09 16.52 3.34
C ALA A 220 9.38 17.86 4.03
N LEU A 221 10.47 18.52 3.64
CA LEU A 221 10.66 19.94 3.94
C LEU A 221 9.73 20.74 3.02
N TYR A 222 8.85 21.52 3.64
CA TYR A 222 8.00 22.52 2.98
C TYR A 222 8.71 23.87 2.96
#